data_AF-D7EK76-F1
#
_entry.id   AF-D7EK76-F1
#
_cell.length_a   1.000
_cell.length_b   1.000
_cell.length_c   1.000
_cell.angle_alpha   90.00
_cell.angle_beta   90.00
_cell.angle_gamma   90.00
#
_symmetry.space_group_name_H-M   'P 1'
#
loop_
_entity.id
_entity.type
_entity.pdbx_description
1 polymer ?
#
loop_
_entity_poly.entity_id
_entity_poly.type
_entity_poly.pdbx_seq_one_letter_code
_entity_poly.pdbx_strand_id
1 'polypeptide(L)'
;MEKYNFSFDRIYNVDESGISTVQKETAKRLGPKGIKQFGVISSGERGKRITVICAMSATGYIPPLFVYPRARMTPLLEKNRPIGAAIAVLIMDGVTRKFSYNGCNIFRNTLEQQLQIQCCYF
;
A
#
# COMPACT_ATOMS: atom_id res chain seq x y z
N MET A 1 0.67 28.55 11.54
CA MET A 1 -0.32 28.45 10.44
C MET A 1 -0.53 29.76 9.68
N GLU A 2 -0.13 30.93 10.21
CA GLU A 2 -0.38 32.25 9.61
C GLU A 2 0.37 32.54 8.29
N LYS A 3 1.46 31.83 8.00
CA LYS A 3 2.30 32.09 6.81
C LYS A 3 1.66 31.63 5.49
N TYR A 4 0.70 30.72 5.55
CA TYR A 4 0.00 30.21 4.38
C TYR A 4 -1.48 30.00 4.71
N ASN A 5 -2.34 30.78 4.05
CA ASN A 5 -3.78 30.73 4.26
C ASN A 5 -4.40 29.55 3.47
N PHE A 6 -4.08 28.33 3.89
CA PHE A 6 -4.64 27.13 3.29
C PHE A 6 -6.04 26.88 3.84
N SER A 7 -7.01 26.71 2.94
CA SER A 7 -8.35 26.27 3.31
C SER A 7 -8.31 24.81 3.79
N PHE A 8 -9.25 24.42 4.66
CA PHE A 8 -9.28 23.09 5.31
C PHE A 8 -9.36 21.92 4.31
N ASP A 9 -9.84 22.15 3.09
CA ASP A 9 -9.86 21.21 1.96
C ASP A 9 -8.48 20.97 1.31
N ARG A 10 -7.47 21.77 1.65
CA ARG A 10 -6.13 21.70 1.05
C ARG A 10 -5.06 21.17 2.00
N ILE A 11 -5.46 20.78 3.21
CA ILE A 11 -4.58 20.17 4.20
C ILE A 11 -4.90 18.67 4.21
N TYR A 12 -3.90 17.86 3.87
CA TYR A 12 -4.03 16.41 3.81
C TYR A 12 -3.08 15.77 4.81
N ASN A 13 -3.63 14.91 5.69
CA ASN A 13 -2.84 13.96 6.43
C ASN A 13 -2.62 12.72 5.56
N VAL A 14 -1.38 12.24 5.51
CA VAL A 14 -1.00 11.06 4.73
C VAL A 14 -0.36 10.05 5.68
N ASP A 15 -0.80 8.79 5.59
CA ASP A 15 -0.21 7.70 6.37
C ASP A 15 0.01 6.44 5.52
N GLU A 16 1.01 5.64 5.93
CA GLU A 16 1.37 4.37 5.33
C GLU A 16 0.91 3.20 6.20
N SER A 17 0.04 2.34 5.66
CA SER A 17 -0.33 1.08 6.29
C SER A 17 0.25 -0.11 5.55
N GLY A 18 0.77 -1.09 6.30
CA GLY A 18 1.25 -2.34 5.75
C GLY A 18 0.23 -3.46 5.86
N ILE A 19 -0.21 -3.99 4.73
CA ILE A 19 -1.06 -5.17 4.68
C ILE A 19 -0.16 -6.41 4.53
N SER A 20 -0.20 -7.30 5.53
CA SER A 20 0.45 -8.60 5.45
C SER A 20 -0.40 -9.57 4.65
N THR A 21 0.21 -10.24 3.67
CA THR A 21 -0.42 -11.31 2.89
C THR A 21 -0.49 -12.64 3.66
N VAL A 22 0.28 -12.77 4.74
CA VAL A 22 0.20 -13.90 5.66
C VAL A 22 -1.03 -13.71 6.54
N GLN A 23 -1.93 -14.69 6.51
CA GLN A 23 -3.08 -14.71 7.39
C GLN A 23 -2.58 -14.83 8.84
N LYS A 24 -3.03 -13.93 9.73
CA LYS A 24 -2.83 -14.14 11.17
C LYS A 24 -3.49 -15.47 11.52
N GLU A 25 -2.78 -16.36 12.20
CA GLU A 25 -3.22 -17.74 12.53
C GLU A 25 -4.37 -17.81 13.55
N THR A 26 -5.25 -16.82 13.55
CA THR A 26 -6.28 -16.59 14.56
C THR A 26 -7.67 -16.96 14.05
N ALA A 27 -7.77 -17.96 13.18
CA ALA A 27 -9.03 -18.67 13.05
C ALA A 27 -9.24 -19.50 14.33
N LYS A 28 -10.44 -19.43 14.93
CA LYS A 28 -10.82 -20.31 16.04
C LYS A 28 -10.53 -21.76 15.62
N ARG A 29 -9.56 -22.39 16.29
CA ARG A 29 -9.11 -23.74 15.94
C ARG A 29 -10.12 -24.74 16.47
N LEU A 30 -10.93 -25.30 15.57
CA LEU A 30 -11.75 -26.48 15.86
C LEU A 30 -10.87 -27.70 15.64
N GLY A 31 -10.65 -28.48 16.69
CA GLY A 31 -9.87 -29.71 16.58
C GLY A 31 -10.20 -30.69 17.69
N PRO A 32 -9.70 -31.93 17.59
CA PRO A 32 -10.01 -32.99 18.53
C PRO A 32 -9.64 -32.61 19.96
N LYS A 33 -10.51 -32.93 20.92
CA LYS A 33 -10.27 -32.71 22.35
C LYS A 33 -9.00 -33.46 22.76
N GLY A 34 -7.99 -32.73 23.26
CA GLY A 34 -6.74 -33.30 23.78
C GLY A 34 -5.47 -32.98 22.99
N ILE A 35 -5.58 -32.40 21.79
CA ILE A 35 -4.40 -31.99 21.00
C ILE A 35 -4.07 -30.52 21.32
N LYS A 36 -2.93 -30.28 21.97
CA LYS A 36 -2.50 -28.95 22.42
C LYS A 36 -1.74 -28.14 21.37
N GLN A 37 -1.18 -28.80 20.34
CA GLN A 37 -0.42 -28.13 19.27
C GLN A 37 -1.00 -28.48 17.90
N PHE A 38 -1.76 -27.55 17.33
CA PHE A 38 -2.04 -27.53 15.90
C PHE A 38 -0.91 -26.74 15.25
N GLY A 39 0.04 -27.41 14.62
CA GLY A 39 1.06 -26.71 13.84
C GLY A 39 0.38 -26.04 12.64
N VAL A 40 0.45 -24.72 12.55
CA VAL A 40 0.16 -24.03 11.29
C VAL A 40 1.49 -23.95 10.56
N ILE A 41 1.56 -24.55 9.38
CA ILE A 41 2.70 -24.37 8.49
C ILE A 41 2.49 -23.01 7.82
N SER A 42 2.78 -21.92 8.53
CA SER A 42 2.94 -20.62 7.91
C SER A 42 4.28 -20.68 7.17
N SER A 43 4.24 -20.79 5.83
CA SER A 43 5.45 -20.79 5.00
C SER A 43 6.32 -19.59 5.38
N GLY A 44 7.57 -19.86 5.79
CA GLY A 44 8.58 -18.84 6.12
C GLY A 44 9.01 -17.97 4.93
N GLU A 45 8.35 -18.11 3.78
CA GLU A 45 8.35 -17.11 2.73
C GLU A 45 7.69 -15.85 3.27
N ARG A 46 8.51 -15.00 3.88
CA ARG A 46 8.23 -13.65 4.35
C ARG A 46 7.30 -12.94 3.36
N GLY A 47 6.00 -13.05 3.61
CA GLY A 47 4.96 -12.61 2.71
C GLY A 47 5.17 -11.15 2.39
N LYS A 48 5.52 -10.89 1.13
CA LYS A 48 5.75 -9.57 0.59
C LYS A 48 4.63 -8.62 1.04
N ARG A 49 4.96 -7.67 1.94
CA ARG A 49 4.02 -6.68 2.50
C ARG A 49 3.52 -5.79 1.38
N ILE A 50 2.21 -5.69 1.23
CA ILE A 50 1.59 -4.69 0.35
C ILE A 50 1.50 -3.40 1.16
N THR A 51 2.02 -2.32 0.63
CA THR A 51 1.94 -1.01 1.28
C THR A 51 0.72 -0.27 0.73
N VAL A 52 -0.07 0.32 1.60
CA VAL A 52 -1.19 1.18 1.24
C VAL A 52 -0.91 2.58 1.75
N ILE A 53 -1.00 3.56 0.86
CA ILE A 53 -0.85 4.98 1.19
C ILE A 53 -2.24 5.60 1.11
N CYS A 54 -2.69 6.16 2.23
CA CYS A 54 -3.98 6.82 2.35
C CYS A 54 -3.76 8.29 2.64
N ALA A 55 -4.56 9.16 2.04
CA ALA A 55 -4.56 10.59 2.31
C ALA A 55 -5.98 11.07 2.64
N MET A 56 -6.12 11.86 3.71
CA MET A 56 -7.40 12.43 4.15
C MET A 56 -7.27 13.90 4.49
N SER A 57 -8.25 14.70 4.08
CA SER A 57 -8.45 16.08 4.53
C SER A 57 -9.63 16.16 5.49
N ALA A 58 -9.90 17.37 6.01
CA ALA A 58 -11.10 17.63 6.80
C ALA A 58 -12.41 17.44 6.02
N THR A 59 -12.35 17.47 4.69
CA THR A 59 -13.52 17.38 3.80
C THR A 59 -13.74 15.99 3.20
N GLY A 60 -12.74 15.11 3.22
CA GLY A 60 -12.90 13.75 2.70
C GLY A 60 -11.61 12.96 2.54
N TYR A 61 -11.73 11.77 1.96
CA TYR A 61 -10.60 10.89 1.68
C TYR A 61 -10.23 10.92 0.19
N ILE A 62 -8.93 10.88 -0.09
CA ILE A 62 -8.42 10.61 -1.44
C ILE A 62 -8.36 9.08 -1.60
N PRO A 63 -8.81 8.53 -2.74
CA PRO A 63 -8.73 7.10 -2.97
C PRO A 63 -7.31 6.55 -2.74
N PRO A 64 -7.15 5.41 -2.06
CA PRO A 64 -5.84 4.94 -1.60
C PRO A 64 -4.94 4.51 -2.75
N LEU A 65 -3.63 4.56 -2.51
CA LEU A 65 -2.61 4.00 -3.39
C LEU A 65 -2.13 2.66 -2.85
N PHE A 66 -2.26 1.61 -3.67
CA PHE A 66 -1.72 0.28 -3.39
C PHE A 66 -0.35 0.09 -4.05
N VAL A 67 0.65 -0.16 -3.23
CA VAL A 67 2.03 -0.39 -3.62
C VAL A 67 2.35 -1.89 -3.48
N TYR A 68 2.56 -2.54 -4.62
CA TYR A 68 2.94 -3.95 -4.67
C TYR A 68 4.45 -4.15 -4.81
N PRO A 69 5.07 -5.05 -4.03
CA PRO A 69 6.50 -5.44 -4.14
C PRO A 69 6.76 -6.38 -5.34
N ARG A 70 6.40 -5.91 -6.53
CA ARG A 70 6.44 -6.65 -7.81
C ARG A 70 7.17 -5.80 -8.85
N ALA A 71 8.01 -6.43 -9.67
CA ALA A 71 8.74 -5.73 -10.72
C ALA A 71 7.89 -5.44 -11.97
N ARG A 72 6.71 -6.06 -12.12
CA ARG A 72 5.86 -5.95 -13.32
C ARG A 72 4.41 -5.67 -12.96
N MET A 73 3.84 -4.68 -13.63
CA MET A 73 2.42 -4.37 -13.59
C MET A 73 1.64 -5.46 -14.35
N THR A 74 0.62 -6.02 -13.71
CA THR A 74 -0.23 -7.08 -14.29
C THR A 74 -1.69 -6.70 -14.10
N PRO A 75 -2.57 -6.94 -15.09
CA PRO A 75 -4.01 -6.59 -15.01
C PRO A 75 -4.73 -7.22 -13.79
N LEU A 76 -4.22 -8.35 -13.29
CA LEU A 76 -4.73 -9.01 -12.09
C LEU A 76 -4.63 -8.15 -10.82
N LEU A 77 -3.67 -7.23 -10.74
CA LEU A 77 -3.52 -6.32 -9.60
C LEU A 77 -4.61 -5.24 -9.60
N GLU A 78 -5.17 -4.93 -10.77
CA GLU A 78 -6.23 -3.93 -10.95
C GLU A 78 -7.63 -4.52 -10.73
N LYS A 79 -7.74 -5.85 -10.72
CA LYS A 79 -9.00 -6.57 -10.51
C LYS A 79 -9.58 -6.28 -9.13
N ASN A 80 -10.86 -5.92 -9.07
CA ASN A 80 -11.62 -5.65 -7.83
C ASN A 80 -11.04 -4.54 -6.94
N ARG A 81 -10.27 -3.61 -7.52
CA ARG A 81 -9.77 -2.44 -6.81
C ARG A 81 -10.93 -1.50 -6.40
N PRO A 82 -10.89 -0.86 -5.22
CA PRO A 82 -11.84 0.21 -4.88
C PRO A 82 -11.85 1.31 -5.94
N ILE A 83 -13.00 1.87 -6.26
CA ILE A 83 -13.12 2.89 -7.31
C ILE A 83 -12.20 4.09 -7.03
N GLY A 84 -11.52 4.60 -8.06
CA GLY A 84 -10.61 5.75 -7.95
C GLY A 84 -9.25 5.50 -7.29
N ALA A 85 -9.07 4.38 -6.56
CA ALA A 85 -7.76 3.99 -6.00
C ALA A 85 -6.68 3.88 -7.09
N ALA A 86 -5.42 3.97 -6.72
CA ALA A 86 -4.34 3.89 -7.70
C ALA A 86 -3.39 2.74 -7.36
N ILE A 87 -2.69 2.23 -8.36
CA ILE A 87 -1.79 1.09 -8.20
C ILE A 87 -0.39 1.49 -8.64
N ALA A 88 0.57 1.15 -7.79
CA ALA A 88 1.98 1.25 -8.06
C ALA A 88 2.66 -0.11 -7.87
N VAL A 89 3.69 -0.36 -8.67
CA VAL A 89 4.55 -1.54 -8.55
C VAL A 89 6.00 -1.14 -8.34
N LEU A 90 6.70 -1.83 -7.43
CA LEU A 90 8.11 -1.62 -7.12
C LEU A 90 9.01 -2.29 -8.15
N ILE A 91 9.59 -1.49 -9.03
CA ILE A 91 10.64 -1.89 -9.96
C ILE A 91 11.99 -1.63 -9.30
N MET A 92 12.84 -2.67 -9.29
CA MET A 92 14.20 -2.59 -8.73
C MET A 92 15.20 -2.55 -9.89
N ASP A 93 15.83 -1.39 -10.13
CA ASP A 93 16.82 -1.22 -11.20
C ASP A 93 18.24 -1.25 -10.60
N GLY A 94 18.62 -2.36 -9.96
CA GLY A 94 19.97 -2.63 -9.45
C GLY A 94 20.44 -1.80 -8.23
N VAL A 95 20.00 -0.55 -8.10
CA VAL A 95 20.42 0.40 -7.04
C VAL A 95 19.25 1.24 -6.50
N THR A 96 18.23 1.51 -7.32
CA THR A 96 17.11 2.39 -6.95
C THR A 96 15.77 1.67 -6.96
N ARG A 97 14.89 2.03 -6.01
CA ARG A 97 13.48 1.61 -5.98
C ARG A 97 12.69 2.61 -6.81
N LYS A 98 12.12 2.18 -7.92
CA LYS A 98 11.22 3.00 -8.74
C LYS A 98 9.80 2.50 -8.61
N PHE A 99 8.85 3.42 -8.62
CA PHE A 99 7.44 3.07 -8.77
C PHE A 99 7.03 3.29 -10.23
N SER A 100 6.45 2.26 -10.83
CA SER A 100 5.60 2.42 -12.01
C SER A 100 4.18 2.56 -11.51
N TYR A 101 3.53 3.67 -11.86
CA TYR A 101 2.26 4.09 -11.31
C TYR A 101 1.29 4.50 -12.42
N ASN A 102 0.05 4.02 -12.31
CA ASN A 102 -1.07 4.44 -13.12
C ASN A 102 -2.07 5.20 -12.22
N GLY A 103 -2.10 6.53 -12.25
CA GLY A 103 -3.14 7.28 -11.53
C GLY A 103 -2.87 8.75 -11.16
N CYS A 104 -3.66 9.22 -10.19
CA CYS A 104 -3.77 10.58 -9.67
C CYS A 104 -2.45 11.28 -9.30
N ASN A 105 -2.29 12.53 -9.74
CA ASN A 105 -1.14 13.41 -9.49
C ASN A 105 -0.92 13.77 -8.00
N ILE A 106 -1.93 13.60 -7.14
CA ILE A 106 -1.84 14.03 -5.73
C ILE A 106 -0.80 13.19 -4.97
N PHE A 107 -0.73 11.88 -5.21
CA PHE A 107 0.27 11.01 -4.59
C PHE A 107 1.66 11.17 -5.18
N ARG A 108 1.81 11.83 -6.34
CA ARG A 108 3.11 12.03 -7.01
C ARG A 108 4.06 12.82 -6.13
N ASN A 109 3.62 13.98 -5.66
CA ASN A 109 4.44 14.86 -4.82
C ASN A 109 4.76 14.20 -3.47
N THR A 110 3.80 13.45 -2.91
CA THR A 110 3.98 12.73 -1.64
C THR A 110 4.98 11.59 -1.74
N LEU A 111 4.92 10.79 -2.81
CA LEU A 111 5.88 9.71 -3.07
C LEU A 111 7.29 10.25 -3.31
N GLU A 112 7.42 11.36 -4.05
CA GLU A 112 8.71 11.99 -4.35
C GLU A 112 9.32 12.62 -3.08
N GLN A 113 8.51 13.28 -2.23
CA GLN A 113 8.98 14.00 -1.04
C GLN A 113 9.27 13.13 0.19
N GLN A 114 8.53 12.03 0.42
CA GLN A 114 8.74 11.18 1.60
C GLN A 114 9.74 10.04 1.41
N LEU A 115 10.00 9.60 0.17
CA LEU A 115 10.81 8.40 -0.07
C LEU A 115 12.09 8.63 -0.89
N GLN A 116 12.39 9.85 -1.36
CA GLN A 116 13.49 10.14 -2.30
C GLN A 116 13.47 9.24 -3.55
N ILE A 117 12.34 9.17 -4.26
CA ILE A 117 12.12 8.23 -5.38
C ILE A 117 11.80 8.96 -6.70
N GLN A 118 12.32 8.42 -7.81
CA GLN A 118 12.02 8.86 -9.17
C GLN A 118 10.82 8.07 -9.75
N CYS A 119 9.72 8.76 -10.04
CA CYS A 119 8.56 8.18 -10.73
C CYS A 119 8.84 8.04 -12.24
N CYS A 120 8.72 6.83 -12.80
CA CYS A 120 8.83 6.60 -14.25
C CYS A 120 7.46 6.22 -14.83
N TYR A 121 7.03 6.93 -15.88
CA TYR A 121 5.82 6.65 -16.64
C TYR A 121 6.17 5.87 -17.91
N PHE A 122 5.28 4.95 -18.30
CA PHE A 122 5.17 4.40 -19.65
C PHE A 122 3.81 4.79 -20.23
#